data_AF-A0A2E0FDQ8-F1
#
_entry.id   AF-A0A2E0FDQ8-F1
#
_cell.length_a   1.000
_cell.length_b   1.000
_cell.length_c   1.000
_cell.angle_alpha   90.00
_cell.angle_beta   90.00
_cell.angle_gamma   90.00
#
_symmetry.space_group_name_H-M   'P 1'
#
loop_
_entity.id
_entity.type
_entity.pdbx_description
1 polymer ?
#
loop_
_entity_poly.entity_id
_entity_poly.type
_entity_poly.pdbx_seq_one_letter_code
_entity_poly.pdbx_strand_id
1 'polypeptide(L)'
;MSSEEKVYYGKYFVADKPSDGSKFNDTHALGFGWRPGQPEFSVTIDCCTIDGGGASEGLKLSFCRNVTVKNSQIMGGAEDCVDIVRGENITFENCTFFAGPDTKQHITAKGGVKNLTFKNCKFIGSFKNWWDGACIDLGNWTDYDDVDRPRVRNVQIIDCVMQDVSCPILYRRLYAETPVVQNTKGFKFNVPRLFVCAFWFLQRKGWIGKRRRFPEDWLKIYDFEL
;
A
#
# COMPACT_ATOMS: atom_id res chain seq x y z
N MET A 1 11.45 -19.01 -18.77
CA MET A 1 12.52 -18.31 -18.03
C MET A 1 12.09 -18.29 -16.58
N SER A 2 12.88 -18.81 -15.64
CA SER A 2 12.51 -18.73 -14.21
C SER A 2 12.65 -17.28 -13.76
N SER A 3 11.59 -16.69 -13.19
CA SER A 3 11.66 -15.39 -12.54
C SER A 3 12.72 -15.44 -11.43
N GLU A 4 13.51 -14.38 -11.30
CA GLU A 4 14.47 -14.25 -10.21
C GLU A 4 13.72 -14.20 -8.87
N GLU A 5 14.13 -14.98 -7.88
CA GLU A 5 13.54 -14.95 -6.55
C GLU A 5 14.44 -14.16 -5.59
N LYS A 6 13.89 -13.11 -4.98
CA LYS A 6 14.58 -12.31 -3.96
C LYS A 6 14.07 -12.70 -2.58
N VAL A 7 14.95 -13.26 -1.74
CA VAL A 7 14.59 -13.75 -0.40
C VAL A 7 15.32 -12.97 0.68
N TYR A 8 14.56 -12.46 1.65
CA TYR A 8 15.06 -11.76 2.83
C TYR A 8 14.55 -12.46 4.09
N TYR A 9 15.49 -12.94 4.91
CA TYR A 9 15.18 -13.66 6.15
C TYR A 9 15.91 -13.05 7.35
N GLY A 10 15.17 -12.78 8.44
CA GLY A 10 15.77 -12.37 9.72
C GLY A 10 16.49 -11.02 9.67
N LYS A 11 16.15 -10.16 8.70
CA LYS A 11 16.82 -8.87 8.49
C LYS A 11 16.11 -7.74 9.22
N TYR A 12 16.89 -6.72 9.58
CA TYR A 12 16.40 -5.45 10.12
C TYR A 12 16.72 -4.36 9.10
N PHE A 13 15.68 -3.69 8.60
CA PHE A 13 15.77 -2.58 7.66
C PHE A 13 15.34 -1.31 8.37
N VAL A 14 16.11 -0.23 8.21
CA VAL A 14 15.78 1.08 8.76
C VAL A 14 16.05 2.13 7.70
N ALA A 15 15.15 3.11 7.60
CA ALA A 15 15.37 4.23 6.71
C ALA A 15 16.47 5.15 7.23
N ASP A 16 17.37 5.56 6.34
CA ASP A 16 18.29 6.66 6.63
C ASP A 16 17.50 7.98 6.67
N LYS A 17 17.68 8.78 7.73
CA LYS A 17 17.06 10.11 7.81
C LYS A 17 17.53 10.97 6.63
N PRO A 18 16.62 11.59 5.86
CA PRO A 18 17.04 12.47 4.77
C PRO A 18 17.86 13.63 5.33
N SER A 19 19.08 13.82 4.82
CA SER A 19 20.04 14.82 5.27
C SER A 19 19.62 16.27 4.95
N ASP A 20 18.63 16.47 4.09
CA ASP A 20 18.19 17.78 3.59
C ASP A 20 16.83 18.25 4.16
N GLY A 21 16.18 17.46 5.02
CA GLY A 21 14.88 17.80 5.61
C GLY A 21 13.73 17.89 4.58
N SER A 22 13.94 17.47 3.33
CA SER A 22 12.92 17.53 2.30
C SER A 22 11.93 16.37 2.49
N LYS A 23 10.71 16.70 2.94
CA LYS A 23 9.58 15.76 3.09
C LYS A 23 9.04 15.21 1.75
N PHE A 24 9.75 15.41 0.65
CA PHE A 24 9.27 15.15 -0.72
C PHE A 24 10.10 14.15 -1.51
N ASN A 25 11.16 13.60 -0.93
CA ASN A 25 11.80 12.41 -1.46
C ASN A 25 11.03 11.20 -0.90
N ASP A 26 10.38 10.45 -1.78
CA ASP A 26 9.69 9.17 -1.49
C ASP A 26 10.68 8.17 -0.88
N THR A 27 10.93 8.30 0.41
CA THR A 27 11.89 7.50 1.17
C THR A 27 11.17 6.36 1.85
N HIS A 28 11.78 5.18 1.83
CA HIS A 28 11.27 3.98 2.46
C HIS A 28 12.41 3.18 3.09
N ALA A 29 12.11 2.41 4.13
CA ALA A 29 13.12 1.54 4.76
C ALA A 29 13.46 0.33 3.89
N LEU A 30 12.45 -0.22 3.20
CA LEU A 30 12.63 -1.27 2.20
C LEU A 30 11.69 -1.05 1.01
N GLY A 31 12.20 -1.19 -0.20
CA GLY A 31 11.38 -0.97 -1.40
C GLY A 31 11.78 -1.82 -2.58
N PHE A 32 10.77 -2.18 -3.36
CA PHE A 32 10.91 -2.94 -4.60
C PHE A 32 10.12 -2.25 -5.70
N GLY A 33 10.72 -2.24 -6.89
CA GLY A 33 10.12 -1.65 -8.08
C GLY A 33 10.41 -2.50 -9.30
N TRP A 34 9.40 -2.79 -10.11
CA TRP A 34 9.59 -3.32 -11.46
C TRP A 34 9.25 -2.23 -12.50
N ARG A 35 9.96 -2.26 -13.63
CA ARG A 35 9.74 -1.38 -14.79
C ARG A 35 9.81 -2.18 -16.09
N PRO A 36 9.15 -1.70 -17.17
CA PRO A 36 9.29 -2.32 -18.49
C PRO A 36 10.74 -2.52 -18.91
N GLY A 37 11.04 -3.68 -19.45
CA GLY A 37 12.39 -4.06 -19.87
C GLY A 37 13.26 -4.62 -18.74
N GLN A 38 12.81 -4.61 -17.49
CA GLN A 38 13.48 -5.31 -16.39
C GLN A 38 13.04 -6.77 -16.30
N PRO A 39 13.93 -7.69 -15.90
CA PRO A 39 13.56 -9.05 -15.58
C PRO A 39 12.47 -9.09 -14.50
N GLU A 40 11.48 -9.98 -14.68
CA GLU A 40 10.49 -10.24 -13.64
C GLU A 40 11.14 -10.93 -12.44
N PHE A 41 10.70 -10.56 -11.24
CA PHE A 41 11.16 -11.15 -10.00
C PHE A 41 10.01 -11.36 -9.02
N SER A 42 10.13 -12.36 -8.16
CA SER A 42 9.31 -12.56 -6.96
C SER A 42 10.07 -12.09 -5.72
N VAL A 43 9.33 -11.80 -4.65
CA VAL A 43 9.91 -11.34 -3.39
C VAL A 43 9.33 -12.14 -2.23
N THR A 44 10.21 -12.70 -1.40
CA THR A 44 9.87 -13.31 -0.13
C THR A 44 10.57 -12.55 1.00
N ILE A 45 9.80 -11.98 1.92
CA ILE A 45 10.30 -11.32 3.14
C ILE A 45 9.76 -12.11 4.34
N ASP A 46 10.65 -12.66 5.15
CA ASP A 46 10.29 -13.53 6.27
C ASP A 46 11.08 -13.19 7.53
N CYS A 47 10.41 -13.21 8.68
CA CYS A 47 11.00 -12.90 9.98
C CYS A 47 11.79 -11.58 10.00
N CYS A 48 11.38 -10.57 9.22
CA CYS A 48 12.08 -9.30 9.11
C CYS A 48 11.43 -8.22 9.98
N THR A 49 12.21 -7.21 10.33
CA THR A 49 11.71 -5.96 10.89
C THR A 49 12.03 -4.83 9.90
N ILE A 50 11.02 -4.05 9.54
CA ILE A 50 11.11 -2.94 8.59
C ILE A 50 10.69 -1.68 9.32
N ASP A 51 11.64 -0.82 9.65
CA ASP A 51 11.46 0.40 10.42
C ASP A 51 11.43 1.63 9.51
N GLY A 52 10.23 2.08 9.14
CA GLY A 52 10.00 3.30 8.38
C GLY A 52 10.25 4.60 9.17
N GLY A 53 10.69 4.53 10.43
CA GLY A 53 10.96 5.69 11.27
C GLY A 53 11.97 6.65 10.61
N GLY A 54 11.50 7.83 10.21
CA GLY A 54 12.32 8.83 9.51
C GLY A 54 12.18 8.84 7.98
N ALA A 55 11.34 7.96 7.42
CA ALA A 55 10.96 7.89 6.01
C ALA A 55 9.47 8.20 5.79
N SER A 56 9.03 8.20 4.52
CA SER A 56 7.62 8.23 4.16
C SER A 56 6.95 6.90 4.44
N GLU A 57 7.55 5.78 4.01
CA GLU A 57 6.96 4.45 4.14
C GLU A 57 7.88 3.46 4.86
N GLY A 58 7.31 2.44 5.50
CA GLY A 58 8.08 1.27 5.93
C GLY A 58 8.52 0.42 4.74
N LEU A 59 7.53 -0.18 4.07
CA LEU A 59 7.70 -1.02 2.89
C LEU A 59 7.01 -0.39 1.67
N LYS A 60 7.73 -0.26 0.55
CA LYS A 60 7.16 0.20 -0.73
C LYS A 60 7.21 -0.88 -1.80
N LEU A 61 6.07 -1.19 -2.41
CA LEU A 61 5.93 -2.18 -3.48
C LEU A 61 5.38 -1.49 -4.73
N SER A 62 6.22 -1.29 -5.74
CA SER A 62 5.84 -0.62 -6.99
C SER A 62 5.87 -1.59 -8.16
N PHE A 63 4.70 -1.90 -8.74
CA PHE A 63 4.57 -2.83 -9.87
C PHE A 63 5.11 -4.24 -9.56
N CYS A 64 5.12 -4.63 -8.28
CA CYS A 64 5.63 -5.93 -7.85
C CYS A 64 4.58 -7.04 -8.05
N ARG A 65 5.07 -8.24 -8.36
CA ARG A 65 4.24 -9.43 -8.59
C ARG A 65 4.76 -10.56 -7.71
N ASN A 66 3.87 -11.42 -7.24
CA ASN A 66 4.22 -12.61 -6.46
C ASN A 66 5.09 -12.26 -5.24
N VAL A 67 4.53 -11.43 -4.36
CA VAL A 67 5.20 -10.97 -3.14
C VAL A 67 4.60 -11.69 -1.94
N THR A 68 5.44 -12.33 -1.13
CA THR A 68 5.04 -12.91 0.15
C THR A 68 5.82 -12.24 1.28
N VAL A 69 5.10 -11.62 2.20
CA VAL A 69 5.65 -11.08 3.44
C VAL A 69 5.06 -11.87 4.59
N LYS A 70 5.89 -12.51 5.41
CA LYS A 70 5.40 -13.33 6.51
C LYS A 70 6.21 -13.16 7.80
N ASN A 71 5.55 -13.40 8.93
CA ASN A 71 6.16 -13.35 10.27
C ASN A 71 6.97 -12.07 10.54
N SER A 72 6.60 -10.95 9.92
CA SER A 72 7.41 -9.73 9.90
C SER A 72 6.72 -8.59 10.63
N GLN A 73 7.54 -7.66 11.13
CA GLN A 73 7.09 -6.43 11.77
C GLN A 73 7.40 -5.25 10.85
N ILE A 74 6.41 -4.39 10.63
CA ILE A 74 6.54 -3.25 9.72
C ILE A 74 6.05 -2.00 10.45
N MET A 75 6.97 -1.11 10.76
CA MET A 75 6.68 0.18 11.38
C MET A 75 6.53 1.25 10.30
N GLY A 76 5.47 2.04 10.40
CA GLY A 76 5.16 3.09 9.45
C GLY A 76 6.07 4.30 9.55
N GLY A 77 6.25 4.96 8.41
CA GLY A 77 6.85 6.28 8.34
C GLY A 77 5.83 7.39 8.55
N ALA A 78 6.09 8.54 7.93
CA ALA A 78 5.21 9.71 7.94
C ALA A 78 3.95 9.53 7.07
N GLU A 79 3.89 8.50 6.22
CA GLU A 79 2.73 8.14 5.42
C GLU A 79 2.21 6.77 5.82
N ASP A 80 2.88 5.69 5.43
CA ASP A 80 2.29 4.34 5.53
C ASP A 80 3.25 3.30 6.17
N CYS A 81 2.71 2.22 6.76
CA CYS A 81 3.52 1.02 7.01
C CYS A 81 3.87 0.35 5.67
N VAL A 82 2.89 0.22 4.78
CA VAL A 82 3.08 -0.34 3.45
C VAL A 82 2.37 0.50 2.39
N ASP A 83 3.10 0.90 1.35
CA ASP A 83 2.51 1.49 0.14
C ASP A 83 2.65 0.54 -1.06
N ILE A 84 1.52 0.20 -1.67
CA ILE A 84 1.43 -0.69 -2.83
C ILE A 84 0.94 0.11 -4.04
N VAL A 85 1.86 0.37 -4.94
CA VAL A 85 1.67 1.12 -6.19
C VAL A 85 1.64 0.13 -7.35
N ARG A 86 0.45 -0.38 -7.68
CA ARG A 86 0.25 -1.48 -8.64
C ARG A 86 0.89 -2.79 -8.18
N GLY A 87 0.36 -3.90 -8.67
CA GLY A 87 0.92 -5.20 -8.39
C GLY A 87 -0.13 -6.29 -8.32
N GLU A 88 0.32 -7.53 -8.31
CA GLU A 88 -0.56 -8.69 -8.20
C GLU A 88 0.03 -9.80 -7.33
N ASN A 89 -0.84 -10.61 -6.75
CA ASN A 89 -0.48 -11.79 -5.96
C ASN A 89 0.43 -11.41 -4.79
N ILE A 90 -0.07 -10.53 -3.92
CA ILE A 90 0.67 -10.02 -2.76
C ILE A 90 0.01 -10.58 -1.51
N THR A 91 0.79 -11.22 -0.64
CA THR A 91 0.31 -11.82 0.61
C THR A 91 1.10 -11.31 1.80
N PHE A 92 0.37 -10.88 2.83
CA PHE A 92 0.88 -10.62 4.17
C PHE A 92 0.31 -11.69 5.12
N GLU A 93 1.18 -12.50 5.71
CA GLU A 93 0.77 -13.60 6.62
C GLU A 93 1.49 -13.50 7.97
N ASN A 94 0.75 -13.50 9.07
CA ASN A 94 1.30 -13.37 10.43
C ASN A 94 2.16 -12.09 10.61
N CYS A 95 1.83 -11.01 9.90
CA CYS A 95 2.55 -9.74 10.00
C CYS A 95 1.96 -8.84 11.08
N THR A 96 2.79 -8.00 11.68
CA THR A 96 2.36 -6.93 12.59
C THR A 96 2.74 -5.57 12.01
N PHE A 97 1.75 -4.71 11.85
CA PHE A 97 1.91 -3.35 11.33
C PHE A 97 1.76 -2.36 12.47
N PHE A 98 2.76 -1.49 12.66
CA PHE A 98 2.76 -0.47 13.71
C PHE A 98 2.63 0.92 13.10
N ALA A 99 1.50 1.59 13.36
CA ALA A 99 1.32 3.00 13.03
C ALA A 99 1.80 3.87 14.19
N GLY A 100 2.62 4.88 13.88
CA GLY A 100 3.03 5.93 14.81
C GLY A 100 2.11 7.16 14.73
N PRO A 101 2.34 8.18 15.58
CA PRO A 101 1.53 9.41 15.59
C PRO A 101 1.46 10.15 14.25
N ASP A 102 2.47 9.97 13.41
CA ASP A 102 2.55 10.61 12.10
C ASP A 102 2.10 9.72 10.93
N THR A 103 1.94 8.41 11.15
CA THR A 103 1.55 7.47 10.10
C THR A 103 0.08 7.71 9.73
N LYS A 104 -0.18 8.00 8.46
CA LYS A 104 -1.53 8.24 7.92
C LYS A 104 -2.35 6.96 7.83
N GLN A 105 -1.74 5.84 7.46
CA GLN A 105 -2.43 4.57 7.21
C GLN A 105 -1.51 3.40 7.55
N HIS A 106 -2.03 2.24 7.96
CA HIS A 106 -1.14 1.06 8.00
C HIS A 106 -0.81 0.63 6.59
N ILE A 107 -1.82 0.41 5.73
CA ILE A 107 -1.63 -0.05 4.35
C ILE A 107 -2.33 0.88 3.37
N THR A 108 -1.64 1.23 2.30
CA THR A 108 -2.22 1.85 1.10
C THR A 108 -2.09 0.89 -0.08
N ALA A 109 -3.21 0.59 -0.75
CA ALA A 109 -3.22 -0.06 -2.06
C ALA A 109 -3.84 0.90 -3.09
N LYS A 110 -3.04 1.37 -4.04
CA LYS A 110 -3.50 2.27 -5.11
C LYS A 110 -4.12 1.48 -6.26
N GLY A 111 -4.81 2.16 -7.18
CA GLY A 111 -5.49 1.55 -8.34
C GLY A 111 -4.61 0.54 -9.10
N GLY A 112 -5.17 -0.46 -9.76
CA GLY A 112 -4.43 -1.50 -10.48
C GLY A 112 -3.85 -2.65 -9.64
N VAL A 113 -3.93 -2.58 -8.30
CA VAL A 113 -3.55 -3.71 -7.42
C VAL A 113 -4.63 -4.82 -7.48
N LYS A 114 -4.23 -6.10 -7.57
CA LYS A 114 -5.16 -7.23 -7.50
C LYS A 114 -4.62 -8.43 -6.72
N ASN A 115 -5.50 -9.30 -6.24
CA ASN A 115 -5.12 -10.53 -5.53
C ASN A 115 -4.24 -10.22 -4.29
N LEU A 116 -4.78 -9.39 -3.40
CA LEU A 116 -4.10 -8.95 -2.18
C LEU A 116 -4.70 -9.66 -0.96
N THR A 117 -3.86 -10.34 -0.18
CA THR A 117 -4.31 -11.11 0.99
C THR A 117 -3.62 -10.64 2.25
N PHE A 118 -4.41 -10.38 3.29
CA PHE A 118 -3.96 -10.21 4.67
C PHE A 118 -4.51 -11.36 5.50
N LYS A 119 -3.62 -12.15 6.11
CA LYS A 119 -4.00 -13.32 6.90
C LYS A 119 -3.29 -13.30 8.24
N ASN A 120 -4.04 -13.50 9.34
CA ASN A 120 -3.50 -13.52 10.69
C ASN A 120 -2.68 -12.27 11.06
N CYS A 121 -3.02 -11.12 10.50
CA CYS A 121 -2.24 -9.89 10.70
C CYS A 121 -2.74 -9.07 11.89
N LYS A 122 -1.85 -8.27 12.47
CA LYS A 122 -2.16 -7.31 13.54
C LYS A 122 -1.91 -5.88 13.08
N PHE A 123 -2.89 -5.01 13.26
CA PHE A 123 -2.77 -3.57 13.05
C PHE A 123 -2.72 -2.89 14.41
N ILE A 124 -1.56 -2.34 14.79
CA ILE A 124 -1.29 -1.77 16.11
C ILE A 124 -1.09 -0.26 15.97
N GLY A 125 -1.70 0.50 16.89
CA GLY A 125 -1.55 1.94 16.97
C GLY A 125 -2.52 2.70 16.07
N SER A 126 -2.84 3.92 16.47
CA SER A 126 -3.75 4.78 15.71
C SER A 126 -3.03 5.49 14.58
N PHE A 127 -3.67 5.55 13.42
CA PHE A 127 -3.26 6.45 12.35
C PHE A 127 -3.58 7.91 12.69
N LYS A 128 -2.84 8.84 12.08
CA LYS A 128 -2.79 10.27 12.40
C LYS A 128 -4.16 10.95 12.44
N ASN A 129 -5.02 10.62 11.51
CA ASN A 129 -6.27 11.34 11.24
C ASN A 129 -7.40 10.34 10.99
N TRP A 130 -8.49 10.46 11.74
CA TRP A 130 -9.63 9.55 11.61
C TRP A 130 -10.40 9.69 10.27
N TRP A 131 -10.34 10.87 9.64
CA TRP A 131 -11.12 11.20 8.44
C TRP A 131 -10.40 10.86 7.13
N ASP A 132 -9.06 10.75 7.17
CA ASP A 132 -8.25 10.38 6.00
C ASP A 132 -7.44 9.07 6.15
N GLY A 133 -7.49 8.42 7.32
CA GLY A 133 -6.75 7.18 7.62
C GLY A 133 -7.62 5.92 7.79
N ALA A 134 -6.99 4.76 7.63
CA ALA A 134 -7.55 3.43 7.88
C ALA A 134 -6.43 2.42 8.12
N CYS A 135 -6.76 1.23 8.64
CA CYS A 135 -5.81 0.12 8.65
C CYS A 135 -5.49 -0.31 7.21
N ILE A 136 -6.49 -0.37 6.34
CA ILE A 136 -6.30 -0.73 4.94
C ILE A 136 -7.06 0.26 4.05
N ASP A 137 -6.32 1.11 3.34
CA ASP A 137 -6.90 2.03 2.36
C ASP A 137 -6.79 1.47 0.94
N LEU A 138 -7.94 1.40 0.27
CA LEU A 138 -8.07 0.69 -1.00
C LEU A 138 -8.55 1.62 -2.11
N GLY A 139 -7.78 1.65 -3.19
CA GLY A 139 -8.07 2.46 -4.37
C GLY A 139 -7.73 3.93 -4.17
N ASN A 140 -6.73 4.22 -3.35
CA ASN A 140 -6.16 5.55 -3.24
C ASN A 140 -5.49 5.95 -4.58
N TRP A 141 -5.36 7.24 -4.79
CA TRP A 141 -4.79 7.81 -6.00
C TRP A 141 -3.27 7.98 -5.89
N THR A 142 -2.62 8.12 -7.04
CA THR A 142 -1.23 8.60 -7.16
C THR A 142 -1.20 9.88 -7.95
N ASP A 143 -0.22 10.74 -7.67
CA ASP A 143 0.00 12.02 -8.36
C ASP A 143 0.22 11.90 -9.88
N TYR A 144 0.26 10.68 -10.42
CA TYR A 144 0.40 10.34 -11.83
C TYR A 144 -0.65 9.37 -12.38
N ASP A 145 -1.80 9.24 -11.73
CA ASP A 145 -2.95 8.53 -12.32
C ASP A 145 -3.70 9.36 -13.37
N ASP A 146 -2.98 9.68 -14.44
CA ASP A 146 -3.48 10.42 -15.60
C ASP A 146 -4.38 9.58 -16.51
N VAL A 147 -4.30 8.25 -16.39
CA VAL A 147 -5.10 7.28 -17.15
C VAL A 147 -6.09 6.54 -16.25
N ASP A 148 -7.17 6.04 -16.84
CA ASP A 148 -8.14 5.24 -16.11
C ASP A 148 -7.62 3.82 -15.91
N ARG A 149 -7.10 3.54 -14.71
CA ARG A 149 -6.61 2.21 -14.33
C ARG A 149 -7.72 1.31 -13.81
N PRO A 150 -7.55 -0.01 -13.83
CA PRO A 150 -8.45 -0.93 -13.14
C PRO A 150 -8.55 -0.63 -11.65
N ARG A 151 -9.67 -1.00 -11.04
CA ARG A 151 -9.87 -0.86 -9.59
C ARG A 151 -8.98 -1.83 -8.82
N VAL A 152 -8.73 -1.50 -7.55
CA VAL A 152 -8.22 -2.48 -6.60
C VAL A 152 -9.26 -3.57 -6.41
N ARG A 153 -8.88 -4.84 -6.55
CA ARG A 153 -9.83 -5.96 -6.61
C ARG A 153 -9.29 -7.26 -6.04
N ASN A 154 -10.20 -8.18 -5.74
CA ASN A 154 -9.89 -9.46 -5.11
C ASN A 154 -9.00 -9.31 -3.85
N VAL A 155 -9.45 -8.47 -2.92
CA VAL A 155 -8.78 -8.24 -1.62
C VAL A 155 -9.40 -9.16 -0.57
N GLN A 156 -8.58 -9.86 0.17
CA GLN A 156 -8.98 -10.76 1.25
C GLN A 156 -8.36 -10.32 2.58
N ILE A 157 -9.19 -10.23 3.63
CA ILE A 157 -8.78 -9.86 4.99
C ILE A 157 -9.31 -10.94 5.94
N ILE A 158 -8.42 -11.77 6.45
CA ILE A 158 -8.74 -13.03 7.12
C ILE A 158 -8.04 -13.08 8.48
N ASP A 159 -8.81 -13.37 9.54
CA ASP A 159 -8.30 -13.59 10.91
C ASP A 159 -7.39 -12.46 11.43
N CYS A 160 -7.67 -11.21 11.03
CA CYS A 160 -6.87 -10.05 11.42
C CYS A 160 -7.43 -9.37 12.69
N VAL A 161 -6.56 -8.68 13.42
CA VAL A 161 -6.91 -7.99 14.67
C VAL A 161 -6.40 -6.55 14.63
N MET A 162 -7.20 -5.62 15.13
CA MET A 162 -6.79 -4.24 15.40
C MET A 162 -6.57 -4.08 16.91
N GLN A 163 -5.48 -3.45 17.30
CA GLN A 163 -5.11 -3.22 18.69
C GLN A 163 -4.69 -1.76 18.87
N ASP A 164 -5.17 -1.12 19.94
CA ASP A 164 -4.80 0.27 20.28
C ASP A 164 -5.11 1.28 19.14
N VAL A 165 -6.15 1.00 18.36
CA VAL A 165 -6.66 1.88 17.29
C VAL A 165 -7.89 2.66 17.79
N SER A 166 -7.73 3.95 18.00
CA SER A 166 -8.76 4.86 18.52
C SER A 166 -10.01 4.94 17.63
N CYS A 167 -9.81 5.01 16.32
CA CYS A 167 -10.88 4.91 15.32
C CYS A 167 -10.69 3.61 14.53
N PRO A 168 -11.39 2.52 14.86
CA PRO A 168 -11.11 1.17 14.34
C PRO A 168 -11.64 0.97 12.91
N ILE A 169 -11.23 1.83 11.96
CA ILE A 169 -11.53 1.69 10.54
C ILE A 169 -10.66 0.57 9.97
N LEU A 170 -11.26 -0.59 9.77
CA LEU A 170 -10.59 -1.76 9.19
C LEU A 170 -10.18 -1.48 7.75
N TYR A 171 -11.11 -0.98 6.96
CA TYR A 171 -10.79 -0.53 5.61
C TYR A 171 -11.59 0.69 5.20
N ARG A 172 -10.96 1.51 4.36
CA ARG A 172 -11.62 2.53 3.56
C ARG A 172 -11.59 2.10 2.09
N ARG A 173 -12.77 2.08 1.47
CA ARG A 173 -12.94 1.70 0.06
C ARG A 173 -13.20 2.95 -0.77
N LEU A 174 -12.19 3.34 -1.55
CA LEU A 174 -12.24 4.41 -2.56
C LEU A 174 -12.51 3.77 -3.93
N TYR A 175 -11.51 3.76 -4.82
CA TYR A 175 -11.60 3.15 -6.15
C TYR A 175 -11.24 1.66 -6.15
N ALA A 176 -12.06 0.90 -5.42
CA ALA A 176 -11.85 -0.52 -5.14
C ALA A 176 -13.15 -1.33 -5.13
N GLU A 177 -13.07 -2.63 -5.35
CA GLU A 177 -14.14 -3.58 -5.05
C GLU A 177 -14.31 -3.78 -3.54
N THR A 178 -15.42 -4.40 -3.12
CA THR A 178 -15.61 -4.77 -1.71
C THR A 178 -14.66 -5.90 -1.35
N PRO A 179 -13.80 -5.76 -0.32
CA PRO A 179 -12.97 -6.86 0.15
C PRO A 179 -13.81 -8.00 0.74
N VAL A 180 -13.30 -9.22 0.63
CA VAL A 180 -13.80 -10.36 1.39
C VAL A 180 -13.18 -10.29 2.79
N VAL A 181 -14.03 -10.20 3.81
CA VAL A 181 -13.59 -10.10 5.21
C VAL A 181 -14.10 -11.30 6.00
N GLN A 182 -13.19 -12.06 6.61
CA GLN A 182 -13.49 -13.26 7.41
C GLN A 182 -12.87 -13.14 8.80
N ASN A 183 -13.65 -13.43 9.84
CA ASN A 183 -13.22 -13.45 11.25
C ASN A 183 -12.45 -12.20 11.73
N THR A 184 -12.66 -11.07 11.07
CA THR A 184 -11.98 -9.80 11.36
C THR A 184 -13.03 -8.77 11.70
N LYS A 185 -12.87 -8.10 12.84
CA LYS A 185 -13.78 -7.02 13.30
C LYS A 185 -13.24 -5.66 12.87
N GLY A 186 -14.14 -4.69 12.74
CA GLY A 186 -13.79 -3.28 12.50
C GLY A 186 -14.78 -2.54 11.60
N PHE A 187 -14.70 -1.22 11.61
CA PHE A 187 -15.55 -0.36 10.80
C PHE A 187 -15.14 -0.42 9.33
N LYS A 188 -16.14 -0.52 8.44
CA LYS A 188 -15.98 -0.71 7.00
C LYS A 188 -16.47 0.55 6.29
N PHE A 189 -15.57 1.47 5.98
CA PHE A 189 -15.95 2.75 5.39
C PHE A 189 -15.96 2.65 3.85
N ASN A 190 -17.16 2.76 3.26
CA ASN A 190 -17.33 2.70 1.81
C ASN A 190 -17.67 4.08 1.27
N VAL A 191 -16.75 4.73 0.55
CA VAL A 191 -17.05 6.02 -0.05
C VAL A 191 -18.06 5.83 -1.19
N PRO A 192 -19.16 6.61 -1.23
CA PRO A 192 -20.13 6.48 -2.30
C PRO A 192 -19.51 6.70 -3.68
N ARG A 193 -19.87 5.85 -4.63
CA ARG A 193 -19.27 5.81 -5.98
C ARG A 193 -19.34 7.15 -6.70
N LEU A 194 -20.42 7.92 -6.51
CA LEU A 194 -20.57 9.24 -7.12
C LEU A 194 -19.42 10.18 -6.70
N PHE A 195 -19.07 10.23 -5.41
CA PHE A 195 -17.99 11.07 -4.92
C PHE A 195 -16.63 10.60 -5.43
N VAL A 196 -16.41 9.29 -5.47
CA VAL A 196 -15.18 8.71 -6.04
C VAL A 196 -15.06 9.10 -7.51
N CYS A 197 -16.09 8.87 -8.34
CA CYS A 197 -16.08 9.22 -9.75
C CYS A 197 -15.89 10.72 -9.99
N ALA A 198 -16.57 11.57 -9.21
CA ALA A 198 -16.40 13.02 -9.30
C ALA A 198 -14.97 13.45 -8.96
N PHE A 199 -14.42 12.95 -7.84
CA PHE A 199 -13.04 13.22 -7.45
C PHE A 199 -12.04 12.82 -8.55
N TRP A 200 -12.15 11.59 -9.07
CA TRP A 200 -11.28 11.09 -10.15
C TRP A 200 -11.41 11.91 -11.43
N PHE A 201 -12.63 12.33 -11.80
CA PHE A 201 -12.85 13.20 -12.94
C PHE A 201 -12.16 14.56 -12.77
N LEU A 202 -12.39 15.24 -11.64
CA LEU A 202 -11.81 16.54 -11.34
C LEU A 202 -10.28 16.50 -11.30
N GLN A 203 -9.74 15.42 -10.74
CA GLN A 203 -8.30 15.21 -10.64
C GLN A 203 -7.64 14.94 -11.99
N ARG A 204 -8.23 14.09 -12.85
CA ARG A 204 -7.75 13.86 -14.23
C ARG A 204 -7.87 15.12 -15.10
N LYS A 205 -8.83 16.00 -14.81
CA LYS A 205 -8.92 17.35 -15.40
C LYS A 205 -7.90 18.33 -14.83
N GLY A 206 -7.20 17.98 -13.74
CA GLY A 206 -6.21 18.83 -13.08
C GLY A 206 -6.82 19.98 -12.29
N TRP A 207 -8.10 19.89 -11.92
CA TRP A 207 -8.78 20.95 -11.14
C TRP A 207 -8.51 20.82 -9.64
N ILE A 208 -8.14 19.62 -9.17
CA ILE A 208 -7.80 19.33 -7.77
C ILE A 208 -6.60 18.37 -7.68
N GLY A 209 -5.85 18.43 -6.57
CA GLY A 209 -4.71 17.55 -6.29
C GLY A 209 -3.38 17.99 -6.90
N LYS A 210 -2.27 17.46 -6.39
CA LYS A 210 -0.91 17.70 -6.91
C LYS A 210 -0.60 16.72 -8.04
N ARG A 211 -0.34 17.20 -9.25
CA ARG A 211 -0.18 16.34 -10.43
C ARG A 211 1.27 16.34 -10.94
N ARG A 212 1.87 15.17 -11.07
CA ARG A 212 3.11 14.94 -11.81
C ARG A 212 2.75 14.36 -13.17
N ARG A 213 3.00 15.11 -14.24
CA ARG A 213 2.79 14.62 -15.60
C ARG A 213 3.95 13.74 -16.01
N PHE A 214 3.63 12.54 -16.46
CA PHE A 214 4.61 11.62 -17.03
C PHE A 214 4.43 11.50 -18.54
N PRO A 215 5.49 11.13 -19.28
CA PRO A 215 5.39 10.74 -20.68
C PRO A 215 4.33 9.65 -20.92
N GLU A 216 3.64 9.67 -22.06
CA GLU A 216 2.55 8.71 -22.36
C GLU A 216 2.98 7.25 -22.31
N ASP A 217 4.23 6.95 -22.68
CA ASP A 217 4.80 5.61 -22.65
C ASP A 217 4.97 5.07 -21.22
N TRP A 218 5.02 5.95 -20.21
CA TRP A 218 5.04 5.60 -18.78
C TRP A 218 3.63 5.43 -18.20
N LEU A 219 2.60 5.90 -18.93
CA LEU A 219 1.20 5.81 -18.53
C LEU A 219 0.53 4.53 -19.06
N LYS A 220 1.29 3.61 -19.66
CA LYS A 220 0.78 2.31 -20.09
C LYS A 220 0.15 1.57 -18.90
N ILE A 221 -0.97 0.89 -19.19
CA ILE A 221 -1.59 -0.08 -18.29
C ILE A 221 -1.06 -1.44 -18.71
N TYR A 222 -0.43 -2.15 -17.78
CA TYR A 222 0.15 -3.46 -18.07
C TYR A 222 -0.90 -4.57 -17.92
N ASP A 223 -0.72 -5.67 -18.65
CA ASP A 223 -1.68 -6.79 -18.63
C ASP A 223 -1.91 -7.35 -17.23
N PHE A 224 -0.90 -7.31 -16.35
CA PHE A 224 -1.07 -7.75 -14.96
C PHE A 224 -1.91 -6.80 -14.11
N GLU A 225 -2.13 -5.55 -14.54
CA GLU A 225 -3.06 -4.64 -13.88
C GLU A 225 -4.52 -4.92 -14.26
N LEU A 226 -4.76 -5.53 -15.43
CA LEU A 226 -6.08 -5.90 -16.00
C LEU A 226 -6.68 -7.16 -15.37
#